data_AF-A5B3W5-F1
#
_entry.id   AF-A5B3W5-F1
#
_cell.length_a   1.000
_cell.length_b   1.000
_cell.length_c   1.000
_cell.angle_alpha   90.00
_cell.angle_beta   90.00
_cell.angle_gamma   90.00
#
_symmetry.space_group_name_H-M   'P 1'
#
loop_
_entity.id
_entity.type
_entity.pdbx_description
1 polymer ?
#
loop_
_entity_poly.entity_id
_entity_poly.type
_entity_poly.pdbx_seq_one_letter_code
_entity_poly.pdbx_strand_id
1 'polypeptide(L)'
;MANAWKRDRPPRLLSPRILLLLFSSSLLLLIFLFLSSRTSNPSPIPVSALKTLIPSRTIQPFDCFKCPQSHPVIANIVEGVKYPFLYSLSDFGTLPDKPHKNIVRILKGKPFRKPDISLTVQEILEKMKDQGKNGFVVDVGANVGMATFAAAVMGFRVLAFEPVFENLQRICDGIFFNRVGESVTVFEAAASDRLGNITFHKFFMGKSCDNYVEF
;
A
#
# COMPACT_ATOMS: atom_id res chain seq x y z
N MET A 1 -0.80 6.14 -90.95
CA MET A 1 -0.56 7.22 -89.97
C MET A 1 -0.84 6.65 -88.58
N ALA A 2 0.12 6.77 -87.65
CA ALA A 2 0.20 5.98 -86.43
C ALA A 2 -0.64 6.56 -85.27
N ASN A 3 -1.31 5.66 -84.54
CA ASN A 3 -2.13 5.94 -83.36
C ASN A 3 -1.26 6.35 -82.16
N ALA A 4 -1.51 7.53 -81.59
CA ALA A 4 -0.89 7.99 -80.35
C ALA A 4 -1.71 7.54 -79.13
N TRP A 5 -1.34 6.40 -78.55
CA TRP A 5 -1.83 5.95 -77.24
C TRP A 5 -1.01 6.64 -76.15
N LYS A 6 -1.59 7.64 -75.45
CA LYS A 6 -1.01 8.22 -74.24
C LYS A 6 -1.23 7.25 -73.07
N ARG A 7 -0.13 6.77 -72.48
CA ARG A 7 -0.12 5.93 -71.28
C ARG A 7 -0.02 6.84 -70.06
N ASP A 8 -1.10 6.99 -69.31
CA ASP A 8 -1.08 7.70 -68.03
C ASP A 8 -0.19 6.94 -67.02
N ARG A 9 0.78 7.64 -66.43
CA ARG A 9 1.62 7.11 -65.35
C ARG A 9 0.89 7.29 -64.02
N PRO A 10 0.85 6.28 -63.15
CA PRO A 10 0.25 6.42 -61.83
C PRO A 10 1.04 7.43 -60.98
N PRO A 11 0.37 8.23 -60.13
CA PRO A 11 1.05 9.20 -59.27
C PRO A 11 1.97 8.46 -58.29
N ARG A 12 3.24 8.90 -58.23
CA ARG A 12 4.22 8.43 -57.23
C ARG A 12 3.84 9.02 -55.86
N LEU A 13 2.89 8.37 -55.19
CA LEU A 13 2.32 8.77 -53.90
C LEU A 13 3.31 8.73 -52.73
N LEU A 14 4.50 8.15 -52.89
CA LEU A 14 5.48 8.00 -51.83
C LEU A 14 6.85 8.49 -52.32
N SER A 15 7.05 9.80 -52.24
CA SER A 15 8.40 10.37 -52.30
C SER A 15 9.06 10.23 -50.91
N PRO A 16 10.39 10.03 -50.83
CA PRO A 16 11.09 9.93 -49.56
C PRO A 16 10.91 11.17 -48.66
N ARG A 17 10.62 12.35 -49.27
CA ARG A 17 10.27 13.57 -48.54
C ARG A 17 8.92 13.46 -47.82
N ILE A 18 7.92 12.85 -48.46
CA ILE A 18 6.61 12.62 -47.85
C ILE A 18 6.74 11.59 -46.71
N LEU A 19 7.58 10.56 -46.89
CA LEU A 19 7.83 9.56 -45.86
C LEU A 19 8.54 10.16 -44.62
N LEU A 20 9.53 11.03 -44.83
CA LEU A 20 10.20 11.78 -43.76
C LEU A 20 9.24 12.71 -43.03
N LEU A 21 8.35 13.39 -43.75
CA LEU A 21 7.33 14.25 -43.15
C LEU A 21 6.35 13.43 -42.29
N LEU A 22 5.83 12.32 -42.81
CA LEU A 22 4.93 11.42 -42.07
C LEU A 22 5.59 10.85 -40.81
N PHE A 23 6.87 10.47 -40.90
CA PHE A 23 7.64 9.99 -39.76
C PHE A 23 7.83 11.08 -38.71
N SER A 24 8.16 12.31 -39.13
CA SER A 24 8.32 13.44 -38.21
C SER A 24 7.01 13.82 -37.51
N SER A 25 5.88 13.80 -38.22
CA SER A 25 4.57 14.09 -37.65
C SER A 25 4.10 12.98 -36.70
N SER A 26 4.41 11.72 -37.01
CA SER A 26 4.11 10.58 -36.13
C SER A 26 4.93 10.64 -34.83
N LEU A 27 6.22 11.00 -34.93
CA LEU A 27 7.08 11.18 -33.76
C LEU A 27 6.60 12.33 -32.88
N LEU A 28 6.22 13.47 -33.46
CA LEU A 28 5.63 14.60 -32.73
C LEU A 28 4.31 14.22 -32.05
N LEU A 29 3.45 13.44 -32.72
CA LEU A 29 2.21 12.94 -32.16
C LEU A 29 2.48 11.98 -30.98
N LEU A 30 3.44 11.08 -31.11
CA LEU A 30 3.85 10.17 -30.03
C LEU A 30 4.44 10.93 -28.83
N ILE A 31 5.25 11.96 -29.07
CA ILE A 31 5.77 12.84 -28.02
C ILE A 31 4.61 13.58 -27.34
N PHE A 32 3.67 14.12 -28.10
CA PHE A 32 2.50 14.82 -27.56
C PHE A 32 1.61 13.89 -26.73
N LEU A 33 1.37 12.66 -27.20
CA LEU A 33 0.62 11.64 -26.47
C LEU A 33 1.39 11.17 -25.23
N PHE A 34 2.72 11.08 -25.28
CA PHE A 34 3.56 10.76 -24.12
C PHE A 34 3.58 11.88 -23.07
N LEU A 35 3.60 13.14 -23.51
CA LEU A 35 3.50 14.31 -22.62
C LEU A 35 2.08 14.46 -22.05
N SER A 36 1.04 14.13 -22.83
CA SER A 36 -0.36 14.20 -22.39
C SER A 36 -0.78 13.01 -21.52
N SER A 37 -0.12 11.85 -21.69
CA SER A 37 -0.29 10.66 -20.85
C SER A 37 0.56 10.67 -19.59
N ARG A 38 1.39 11.70 -19.38
CA ARG A 38 1.67 12.15 -18.02
C ARG A 38 0.36 12.67 -17.44
N THR A 39 -0.46 11.73 -16.99
CA THR A 39 -1.38 11.97 -15.92
C THR A 39 -0.63 12.79 -14.88
N SER A 40 -1.18 13.95 -14.55
CA SER A 40 -0.92 14.52 -13.24
C SER A 40 -1.11 13.37 -12.27
N ASN A 41 -0.02 12.85 -11.70
CA ASN A 41 -0.11 12.17 -10.42
C ASN A 41 -1.02 13.09 -9.61
N PRO A 42 -2.14 12.61 -9.03
CA PRO A 42 -2.82 13.40 -8.04
C PRO A 42 -1.73 13.71 -7.03
N SER A 43 -1.28 14.97 -7.03
CA SER A 43 -0.31 15.47 -6.07
C SER A 43 -0.76 14.91 -4.73
N PRO A 44 0.10 14.21 -3.97
CA PRO A 44 -0.30 13.74 -2.66
C PRO A 44 -0.87 14.96 -1.99
N ILE A 45 -2.16 14.90 -1.65
CA ILE A 45 -2.81 15.97 -0.90
C ILE A 45 -1.85 16.16 0.27
N PRO A 46 -1.14 17.30 0.36
CA PRO A 46 -0.17 17.46 1.43
C PRO A 46 -0.97 17.30 2.70
N VAL A 47 -0.47 16.53 3.66
CA VAL A 47 -1.12 16.27 4.96
C VAL A 47 -1.59 17.58 5.62
N SER A 48 -1.02 18.73 5.21
CA SER A 48 -1.52 20.09 5.47
C SER A 48 -2.99 20.37 5.12
N ALA A 49 -3.62 19.71 4.15
CA ALA A 49 -5.05 19.94 3.84
C ALA A 49 -5.99 19.27 4.86
N LEU A 50 -5.50 18.30 5.65
CA LEU A 50 -6.25 17.75 6.78
C LEU A 50 -6.14 18.66 8.02
N LYS A 51 -5.15 19.57 8.07
CA LYS A 51 -4.94 20.51 9.19
C LYS A 51 -6.02 21.60 9.30
N THR A 52 -6.80 21.84 8.26
CA THR A 52 -7.73 23.00 8.20
C THR A 52 -9.15 22.69 8.66
N LEU A 53 -9.47 21.43 9.01
CA LEU A 53 -10.84 21.00 9.35
C LEU A 53 -11.02 20.45 10.76
N ILE A 54 -9.97 20.39 11.60
CA ILE A 54 -10.05 19.75 12.92
C ILE A 54 -9.51 20.70 14.00
N PRO A 55 -10.30 21.02 15.06
CA PRO A 55 -9.86 21.88 16.16
C PRO A 55 -8.65 21.31 16.91
N SER A 56 -8.01 22.18 17.69
CA SER A 56 -6.61 22.14 18.16
C SER A 56 -6.21 21.05 19.19
N ARG A 57 -6.76 19.84 19.10
CA ARG A 57 -6.24 18.60 19.74
C ARG A 57 -6.36 17.46 18.74
N THR A 58 -5.53 17.48 17.72
CA THR A 58 -5.52 16.43 16.69
C THR A 58 -4.52 15.37 17.10
N ILE A 59 -4.95 14.10 17.15
CA ILE A 59 -4.07 12.94 17.27
C ILE A 59 -3.04 13.05 16.14
N GLN A 60 -1.76 13.12 16.50
CA GLN A 60 -0.69 13.25 15.52
C GLN A 60 -0.41 11.88 14.88
N PRO A 61 -0.07 11.84 13.58
CA PRO A 61 0.44 10.63 12.97
C PRO A 61 1.66 10.12 13.73
N PHE A 62 1.70 8.82 13.96
CA PHE A 62 2.83 8.13 14.56
C PHE A 62 4.02 8.13 13.59
N ASP A 63 5.19 8.57 14.07
CA ASP A 63 6.39 8.72 13.26
C ASP A 63 7.18 7.41 13.19
N CYS A 64 6.89 6.60 12.17
CA CYS A 64 7.58 5.33 11.95
C CYS A 64 9.10 5.46 11.74
N PHE A 65 9.62 6.64 11.35
CA PHE A 65 11.07 6.82 11.20
C PHE A 65 11.78 7.01 12.54
N LYS A 66 11.05 7.43 13.58
CA LYS A 66 11.56 7.52 14.96
C LYS A 66 11.23 6.30 15.79
N CYS A 67 10.38 5.41 15.28
CA CYS A 67 10.01 4.18 15.96
C CYS A 67 11.22 3.22 15.99
N PRO A 68 11.63 2.72 17.18
CA PRO A 68 12.64 1.68 17.25
C PRO A 68 12.11 0.41 16.55
N GLN A 69 12.92 -0.16 15.67
CA GLN A 69 12.57 -1.40 15.00
C GLN A 69 12.30 -2.51 16.02
N SER A 70 11.30 -3.36 15.72
CA SER A 70 11.06 -4.55 16.53
C SER A 70 12.23 -5.52 16.31
N HIS A 71 12.82 -6.10 17.37
CA HIS A 71 13.97 -7.00 17.18
C HIS A 71 13.73 -8.34 17.84
N PRO A 72 14.09 -9.45 17.17
CA PRO A 72 14.49 -9.57 15.76
C PRO A 72 13.29 -9.52 14.79
N VAL A 73 13.54 -9.18 13.52
CA VAL A 73 12.49 -9.10 12.47
C VAL A 73 12.55 -10.29 11.51
N ILE A 74 11.45 -11.01 11.39
CA ILE A 74 11.27 -12.05 10.37
C ILE A 74 10.07 -11.70 9.50
N ALA A 75 10.28 -11.45 8.21
CA ALA A 75 9.21 -11.16 7.27
C ALA A 75 9.14 -12.18 6.13
N ASN A 76 7.93 -12.47 5.65
CA ASN A 76 7.72 -13.27 4.45
C ASN A 76 6.38 -12.92 3.78
N ILE A 77 6.20 -13.36 2.54
CA ILE A 77 4.98 -13.19 1.77
C ILE A 77 3.86 -14.02 2.42
N VAL A 78 2.66 -13.46 2.41
CA VAL A 78 1.44 -14.16 2.84
C VAL A 78 0.90 -15.04 1.71
N GLU A 79 0.66 -16.31 1.98
CA GLU A 79 0.11 -17.24 0.97
C GLU A 79 -1.37 -16.99 0.69
N GLY A 80 -1.84 -17.35 -0.51
CA GLY A 80 -3.27 -17.50 -0.81
C GLY A 80 -4.11 -16.23 -0.92
N VAL A 81 -3.46 -15.06 -1.04
CA VAL A 81 -4.12 -13.78 -1.35
C VAL A 81 -3.85 -13.36 -2.80
N LYS A 82 -4.78 -12.66 -3.43
CA LYS A 82 -4.68 -12.22 -4.83
C LYS A 82 -3.61 -11.13 -5.00
N TYR A 83 -3.55 -10.22 -4.04
CA TYR A 83 -2.54 -9.16 -3.97
C TYR A 83 -1.54 -9.52 -2.86
N PRO A 84 -0.39 -10.13 -3.19
CA PRO A 84 0.58 -10.57 -2.19
C PRO A 84 1.24 -9.39 -1.50
N PHE A 85 1.50 -9.54 -0.21
CA PHE A 85 2.19 -8.57 0.63
C PHE A 85 3.10 -9.28 1.63
N LEU A 86 4.11 -8.57 2.11
CA LEU A 86 5.00 -9.01 3.17
C LEU A 86 4.37 -8.75 4.52
N TYR A 87 4.47 -9.73 5.40
CA TYR A 87 4.09 -9.57 6.79
C TYR A 87 5.29 -9.85 7.69
N SER A 88 5.50 -8.97 8.67
CA SER A 88 6.60 -9.03 9.64
C SER A 88 6.14 -9.64 10.96
N LEU A 89 6.92 -10.56 11.48
CA LEU A 89 6.82 -11.07 12.83
C LEU A 89 8.09 -10.72 13.59
N SER A 90 7.93 -10.03 14.71
CA SER A 90 8.90 -10.03 15.80
C SER A 90 8.52 -11.14 16.77
N ASP A 91 8.91 -12.35 16.42
CA ASP A 91 8.72 -13.53 17.24
C ASP A 91 9.90 -14.47 16.98
N PHE A 92 10.75 -14.63 17.98
CA PHE A 92 11.38 -15.90 18.27
C PHE A 92 10.75 -16.24 19.60
N GLY A 93 9.90 -17.27 19.65
CA GLY A 93 9.17 -17.60 20.88
C GLY A 93 10.12 -17.63 22.08
N THR A 94 9.60 -17.43 23.29
CA THR A 94 10.41 -17.58 24.51
C THR A 94 11.05 -18.97 24.52
N LEU A 95 12.31 -19.09 24.13
CA LEU A 95 13.08 -20.33 24.28
C LEU A 95 13.06 -20.66 25.77
N PRO A 96 12.48 -21.80 26.21
CA PRO A 96 12.48 -23.13 25.57
C PRO A 96 11.19 -23.57 24.83
N ASP A 97 10.20 -22.70 24.64
CA ASP A 97 8.95 -23.01 23.95
C ASP A 97 9.10 -23.14 22.43
N LYS A 98 8.14 -23.81 21.78
CA LYS A 98 8.15 -24.04 20.33
C LYS A 98 8.15 -22.69 19.60
N PRO A 99 9.04 -22.48 18.61
CA PRO A 99 9.06 -21.26 17.82
C PRO A 99 7.72 -21.06 17.11
N HIS A 100 7.38 -19.80 16.85
CA HIS A 100 6.14 -19.45 16.18
C HIS A 100 5.93 -20.26 14.89
N LYS A 101 4.69 -20.70 14.64
CA LYS A 101 4.36 -21.61 13.53
C LYS A 101 4.84 -21.10 12.17
N ASN A 102 4.84 -19.79 11.96
CA ASN A 102 5.32 -19.17 10.72
C ASN A 102 6.85 -19.20 10.57
N ILE A 103 7.63 -19.22 11.66
CA ILE A 103 9.08 -19.43 11.59
C ILE A 103 9.39 -20.84 11.10
N VAL A 104 8.71 -21.85 11.67
CA VAL A 104 8.83 -23.25 11.24
C VAL A 104 8.49 -23.41 9.76
N ARG A 105 7.58 -22.59 9.23
CA ARG A 105 7.24 -22.58 7.80
C ARG A 105 8.36 -22.00 6.95
N ILE A 106 8.98 -20.88 7.36
CA ILE A 106 10.16 -20.33 6.68
C ILE A 106 11.29 -21.36 6.63
N LEU A 107 11.57 -22.03 7.74
CA LEU A 107 12.61 -23.08 7.79
C LEU A 107 12.32 -24.24 6.82
N LYS A 108 11.06 -24.40 6.40
CA LYS A 108 10.62 -25.37 5.38
C LYS A 108 10.48 -24.74 3.98
N GLY A 109 10.97 -23.53 3.77
CA GLY A 109 10.84 -22.78 2.51
C GLY A 109 9.43 -22.35 2.16
N LYS A 110 8.50 -22.32 3.13
CA LYS A 110 7.08 -22.00 2.90
C LYS A 110 6.76 -20.56 3.27
N PRO A 111 5.89 -19.88 2.49
CA PRO A 111 5.37 -18.56 2.87
C PRO A 111 4.59 -18.59 4.18
N PHE A 112 4.30 -17.42 4.74
CA PHE A 112 3.47 -17.29 5.93
C PHE A 112 2.04 -17.75 5.65
N ARG A 113 1.44 -18.41 6.66
CA ARG A 113 0.06 -18.88 6.55
C ARG A 113 -0.87 -17.68 6.37
N LYS A 114 -1.83 -17.80 5.45
CA LYS A 114 -2.86 -16.78 5.24
C LYS A 114 -3.60 -16.54 6.56
N PRO A 115 -3.77 -15.30 7.01
CA PRO A 115 -4.82 -14.96 7.94
C PRO A 115 -6.12 -14.74 7.14
N ASP A 116 -7.22 -15.28 7.63
CA ASP A 116 -8.51 -15.22 6.93
C ASP A 116 -8.97 -13.77 6.69
N ILE A 117 -8.61 -12.84 7.59
CA ILE A 117 -8.94 -11.41 7.45
C ILE A 117 -8.35 -10.78 6.18
N SER A 118 -7.13 -11.13 5.78
CA SER A 118 -6.48 -10.50 4.63
C SER A 118 -7.15 -10.88 3.31
N LEU A 119 -7.65 -12.11 3.20
CA LEU A 119 -8.44 -12.53 2.04
C LEU A 119 -9.77 -11.75 1.99
N THR A 120 -10.49 -11.73 3.10
CA THR A 120 -11.79 -11.04 3.19
C THR A 120 -11.67 -9.55 2.86
N VAL A 121 -10.62 -8.88 3.37
CA VAL A 121 -10.35 -7.47 3.05
C VAL A 121 -10.15 -7.28 1.55
N GLN A 122 -9.35 -8.13 0.90
CA GLN A 122 -9.11 -7.99 -0.54
C GLN A 122 -10.39 -8.23 -1.36
N GLU A 123 -11.20 -9.21 -1.00
CA GLU A 123 -12.47 -9.49 -1.69
C GLU A 123 -13.48 -8.34 -1.56
N ILE A 124 -13.56 -7.70 -0.39
CA ILE A 124 -14.45 -6.55 -0.16
C ILE A 124 -13.96 -5.35 -0.96
N LEU A 125 -12.67 -5.04 -0.89
CA LEU A 125 -12.09 -3.87 -1.54
C LEU A 125 -12.06 -4.00 -3.06
N GLU A 126 -11.97 -5.22 -3.58
CA GLU A 126 -12.07 -5.49 -5.02
C GLU A 126 -13.44 -5.07 -5.55
N LYS A 127 -14.52 -5.47 -4.88
CA LYS A 127 -15.88 -5.03 -5.24
C LYS A 127 -16.04 -3.52 -5.18
N MET A 128 -15.38 -2.85 -4.23
CA MET A 128 -15.42 -1.38 -4.13
C MET A 128 -14.66 -0.72 -5.29
N LYS A 129 -13.51 -1.29 -5.67
CA LYS A 129 -12.69 -0.82 -6.80
C LYS A 129 -13.43 -0.97 -8.13
N ASP A 130 -14.13 -2.10 -8.32
CA ASP A 130 -14.96 -2.34 -9.50
C ASP A 130 -16.12 -1.34 -9.61
N GLN A 131 -16.59 -0.82 -8.48
CA GLN A 131 -17.56 0.28 -8.40
C GLN A 131 -16.94 1.68 -8.56
N GLY A 132 -15.64 1.77 -8.85
CA GLY A 132 -14.92 3.04 -8.99
C GLY A 132 -14.67 3.79 -7.68
N LYS A 133 -14.83 3.15 -6.52
CA LYS A 133 -14.59 3.77 -5.21
C LYS A 133 -13.12 3.66 -4.81
N ASN A 134 -12.46 4.80 -4.65
CA ASN A 134 -11.03 4.92 -4.34
C ASN A 134 -10.75 5.76 -3.07
N GLY A 135 -11.57 5.55 -2.03
CA GLY A 135 -11.51 6.29 -0.77
C GLY A 135 -10.39 5.85 0.20
N PHE A 136 -10.53 6.28 1.45
CA PHE A 136 -9.70 5.80 2.56
C PHE A 136 -10.26 4.51 3.15
N VAL A 137 -9.37 3.62 3.56
CA VAL A 137 -9.67 2.50 4.46
C VAL A 137 -9.25 2.91 5.87
N VAL A 138 -10.15 2.76 6.83
CA VAL A 138 -9.85 3.02 8.24
C VAL A 138 -9.72 1.67 8.94
N ASP A 139 -8.51 1.37 9.42
CA ASP A 139 -8.19 0.12 10.11
C ASP A 139 -8.08 0.41 11.62
N VAL A 140 -9.15 0.09 12.37
CA VAL A 140 -9.23 0.35 13.81
C VAL A 140 -8.81 -0.90 14.58
N GLY A 141 -7.76 -0.79 15.40
CA GLY A 141 -7.12 -1.95 16.01
C GLY A 141 -6.29 -2.71 15.00
N ALA A 142 -5.44 -1.98 14.26
CA ALA A 142 -4.65 -2.52 13.15
C ALA A 142 -3.73 -3.67 13.58
N ASN A 143 -3.42 -3.78 14.88
CA ASN A 143 -2.59 -4.81 15.49
C ASN A 143 -1.25 -4.87 14.75
N VAL A 144 -0.96 -5.98 14.08
CA VAL A 144 0.28 -6.19 13.33
C VAL A 144 0.19 -5.77 11.86
N GLY A 145 -0.93 -5.19 11.42
CA GLY A 145 -1.11 -4.59 10.10
C GLY A 145 -1.63 -5.52 8.99
N MET A 146 -2.19 -6.70 9.31
CA MET A 146 -2.64 -7.66 8.29
C MET A 146 -3.71 -7.08 7.34
N ALA A 147 -4.68 -6.33 7.87
CA ALA A 147 -5.73 -5.69 7.08
C ALA A 147 -5.19 -4.44 6.37
N THR A 148 -4.45 -3.60 7.11
CA THR A 148 -3.71 -2.45 6.58
C THR A 148 -2.92 -2.79 5.31
N PHE A 149 -2.03 -3.79 5.36
CA PHE A 149 -1.20 -4.12 4.20
C PHE A 149 -1.99 -4.75 3.08
N ALA A 150 -2.99 -5.59 3.38
CA ALA A 150 -3.88 -6.17 2.38
C ALA A 150 -4.61 -5.08 1.58
N ALA A 151 -5.06 -4.00 2.23
CA ALA A 151 -5.67 -2.85 1.56
C ALA A 151 -4.63 -1.99 0.80
N ALA A 152 -3.49 -1.71 1.41
CA ALA A 152 -2.47 -0.84 0.84
C ALA A 152 -1.90 -1.39 -0.48
N VAL A 153 -1.65 -2.70 -0.58
CA VAL A 153 -1.12 -3.32 -1.81
C VAL A 153 -2.13 -3.33 -2.97
N MET A 154 -3.42 -3.11 -2.69
CA MET A 154 -4.45 -2.93 -3.73
C MET A 154 -4.52 -1.49 -4.26
N GLY A 155 -3.77 -0.57 -3.63
CA GLY A 155 -3.69 0.85 -3.97
C GLY A 155 -4.58 1.76 -3.13
N PHE A 156 -5.18 1.27 -2.03
CA PHE A 156 -5.97 2.12 -1.13
C PHE A 156 -5.07 2.91 -0.19
N ARG A 157 -5.55 4.11 0.20
CA ARG A 157 -4.96 4.86 1.32
C ARG A 157 -5.54 4.36 2.63
N VAL A 158 -4.69 4.09 3.61
CA VAL A 158 -5.08 3.51 4.89
C VAL A 158 -4.75 4.45 6.04
N LEU A 159 -5.73 4.66 6.92
CA LEU A 159 -5.54 5.28 8.23
C LEU A 159 -5.60 4.15 9.27
N ALA A 160 -4.46 3.78 9.84
CA ALA A 160 -4.32 2.66 10.76
C ALA A 160 -4.22 3.18 12.20
N PHE A 161 -5.12 2.73 13.07
CA PHE A 161 -5.15 3.10 14.48
C PHE A 161 -4.76 1.88 15.31
N GLU A 162 -3.68 1.99 16.06
CA GLU A 162 -3.22 0.92 16.94
C GLU A 162 -2.70 1.49 18.26
N PRO A 163 -3.30 1.13 19.40
CA PRO A 163 -2.88 1.66 20.68
C PRO A 163 -1.62 0.97 21.26
N VAL A 164 -1.29 -0.26 20.85
CA VAL A 164 -0.18 -1.00 21.47
C VAL A 164 1.14 -0.68 20.78
N PHE A 165 2.09 -0.09 21.51
CA PHE A 165 3.40 0.30 20.96
C PHE A 165 4.14 -0.82 20.25
N GLU A 166 4.17 -2.04 20.80
CA GLU A 166 4.88 -3.15 20.15
C GLU A 166 4.21 -3.57 18.82
N ASN A 167 2.90 -3.34 18.70
CA ASN A 167 2.18 -3.55 17.46
C ASN A 167 2.49 -2.44 16.45
N LEU A 168 2.60 -1.18 16.90
CA LEU A 168 3.07 -0.06 16.08
C LEU A 168 4.45 -0.32 15.48
N GLN A 169 5.39 -0.87 16.26
CA GLN A 169 6.70 -1.27 15.74
C GLN A 169 6.59 -2.25 14.56
N ARG A 170 5.70 -3.25 14.68
CA ARG A 170 5.45 -4.25 13.62
C ARG A 170 4.79 -3.64 12.39
N ILE A 171 3.87 -2.70 12.58
CA ILE A 171 3.26 -1.96 11.49
C ILE A 171 4.34 -1.13 10.78
N CYS A 172 5.21 -0.42 11.50
CA CYS A 172 6.28 0.37 10.90
C CYS A 172 7.27 -0.48 10.10
N ASP A 173 7.67 -1.65 10.62
CA ASP A 173 8.47 -2.63 9.87
C ASP A 173 7.74 -3.07 8.58
N GLY A 174 6.45 -3.37 8.68
CA GLY A 174 5.64 -3.76 7.52
C GLY A 174 5.46 -2.63 6.48
N ILE A 175 5.35 -1.38 6.92
CA ILE A 175 5.31 -0.21 6.02
C ILE A 175 6.60 -0.13 5.21
N PHE A 176 7.74 -0.31 5.88
CA PHE A 176 9.05 -0.33 5.23
C PHE A 176 9.17 -1.48 4.22
N PHE A 177 8.85 -2.72 4.62
CA PHE A 177 8.99 -3.88 3.74
C PHE A 177 8.07 -3.85 2.53
N ASN A 178 6.83 -3.39 2.69
CA ASN A 178 5.86 -3.31 1.59
C ASN A 178 6.03 -2.05 0.74
N ARG A 179 6.88 -1.11 1.15
CA ARG A 179 7.08 0.19 0.47
C ARG A 179 5.78 1.00 0.33
N VAL A 180 4.97 1.00 1.38
CA VAL A 180 3.64 1.63 1.40
C VAL A 180 3.58 2.90 2.25
N GLY A 181 4.71 3.54 2.54
CA GLY A 181 4.78 4.73 3.40
C GLY A 181 3.93 5.91 2.92
N GLU A 182 3.73 6.05 1.61
CA GLU A 182 2.87 7.09 1.03
C GLU A 182 1.37 6.76 1.11
N SER A 183 1.03 5.47 1.31
CA SER A 183 -0.34 4.98 1.31
C SER A 183 -0.87 4.72 2.72
N VAL A 184 -0.01 4.56 3.73
CA VAL A 184 -0.40 4.19 5.09
C VAL A 184 0.01 5.29 6.06
N THR A 185 -0.96 5.84 6.77
CA THR A 185 -0.74 6.73 7.92
C THR A 185 -1.14 6.02 9.20
N VAL A 186 -0.26 5.99 10.20
CA VAL A 186 -0.47 5.27 11.46
C VAL A 186 -0.76 6.27 12.58
N PHE A 187 -1.61 5.89 13.52
CA PHE A 187 -1.93 6.67 14.72
C PHE A 187 -1.82 5.76 15.95
N GLU A 188 -1.06 6.20 16.94
CA GLU A 188 -1.04 5.60 18.28
C GLU A 188 -2.26 6.08 19.05
N ALA A 189 -3.39 5.41 18.83
CA ALA A 189 -4.65 5.78 19.45
C ALA A 189 -5.62 4.60 19.50
N ALA A 190 -6.47 4.61 20.51
CA ALA A 190 -7.62 3.71 20.62
C ALA A 190 -8.90 4.41 20.16
N ALA A 191 -9.87 3.62 19.69
CA ALA A 191 -11.20 4.15 19.39
C ALA A 191 -12.06 4.17 20.66
N SER A 192 -12.75 5.30 20.89
CA SER A 192 -13.72 5.47 21.96
C SER A 192 -14.82 6.46 21.53
N ASP A 193 -15.95 6.41 22.22
CA ASP A 193 -17.04 7.39 22.17
C ASP A 193 -16.67 8.72 22.84
N ARG A 194 -15.58 8.77 23.61
CA ARG A 194 -15.10 9.96 24.32
C ARG A 194 -13.58 10.12 24.21
N LEU A 195 -13.11 11.36 24.32
CA LEU A 195 -11.69 11.66 24.50
C LEU A 195 -11.28 11.37 25.95
N GLY A 196 -10.07 10.86 26.17
CA GLY A 196 -9.58 10.47 27.49
C GLY A 196 -8.27 9.71 27.42
N ASN A 197 -7.94 8.97 28.48
CA ASN A 197 -6.84 7.99 28.51
C ASN A 197 -7.41 6.64 28.93
N ILE A 198 -6.82 5.55 28.43
CA ILE A 198 -7.19 4.19 28.81
C ILE A 198 -5.91 3.38 29.05
N THR A 199 -5.99 2.45 29.98
CA THR A 199 -4.95 1.44 30.19
C THR A 199 -5.37 0.16 29.49
N PHE A 200 -4.56 -0.32 28.56
CA PHE A 200 -4.74 -1.65 27.98
C PHE A 200 -3.90 -2.66 28.77
N HIS A 201 -4.58 -3.64 29.36
CA HIS A 201 -3.91 -4.80 29.95
C HIS A 201 -3.74 -5.88 28.90
N LYS A 202 -2.51 -6.11 28.46
CA LYS A 202 -2.20 -7.19 27.52
C LYS A 202 -2.01 -8.47 28.30
N PHE A 203 -2.93 -9.42 28.12
CA PHE A 203 -2.77 -10.76 28.68
C PHE A 203 -1.78 -11.56 27.84
N PHE A 204 -0.56 -11.71 28.33
CA PHE A 204 0.34 -12.79 27.91
C PHE A 204 0.16 -13.95 28.89
N MET A 205 0.15 -15.19 28.39
CA MET A 205 0.23 -16.36 29.27
C MET A 205 1.54 -16.28 30.08
N GLY A 206 1.46 -15.74 31.31
CA GLY A 206 2.55 -15.72 32.29
C GLY A 206 2.90 -14.37 32.94
N LYS A 207 2.65 -13.19 32.32
CA LYS A 207 2.91 -11.86 32.93
C LYS A 207 2.04 -10.76 32.29
N SER A 208 1.49 -9.84 33.08
CA SER A 208 0.83 -8.63 32.57
C SER A 208 1.87 -7.52 32.33
N CYS A 209 1.76 -6.82 31.20
CA CYS A 209 2.42 -5.54 30.96
C CYS A 209 1.34 -4.48 30.73
N ASP A 210 1.48 -3.32 31.37
CA ASP A 210 0.56 -2.19 31.23
C ASP A 210 1.08 -1.24 30.15
N ASN A 211 0.23 -0.91 29.17
CA ASN A 211 0.50 0.11 28.16
C ASN A 211 -0.46 1.29 28.35
N TYR A 212 0.08 2.52 28.36
CA TYR A 212 -0.66 3.78 28.48
C TYR A 212 -0.84 4.41 27.09
N VAL A 213 -2.06 4.83 26.75
CA VAL A 213 -2.36 5.45 25.44
C VAL A 213 -3.31 6.62 25.63
N GLU A 214 -3.00 7.74 24.97
CA GLU A 214 -3.81 8.96 24.94
C GLU A 214 -4.80 8.93 23.75
N PHE A 215 -5.92 9.65 23.88
CA PHE A 215 -6.96 9.82 22.84
C PHE A 215 -7.12 11.29 22.44
#